data_AF-A0A182F849-F1
#
_entry.id   AF-A0A182F849-F1
#
_cell.length_a   1.000
_cell.length_b   1.000
_cell.length_c   1.000
_cell.angle_alpha   90.00
_cell.angle_beta   90.00
_cell.angle_gamma   90.00
#
_symmetry.space_group_name_H-M   'P 1'
#
loop_
_entity.id
_entity.type
_entity.pdbx_description
1 polymer ?
#
loop_
_entity_poly.entity_id
_entity_poly.type
_entity_poly.pdbx_seq_one_letter_code
_entity_poly.pdbx_strand_id
1 'polypeptide(L)'
;MGIPGDVEILRYEDRYREQALEVMRKSFFLHEMVCIGAEVNRSPQAQRDLEQLCLDAANGGVSLIARHQPTGRIVGVSFNVLQTSSGPDDCIYFEQFRDTKCTTDNSRSLMQYMITMDAKVNLFERFNVTCLLEIMFLATLPDFDRRGIGSRLVAESVRLAQQLRSGEAVETGESNSSAANTAKKPQLVSAQFTSRFSQRVGEKNGFTVVNQVPHSEFVFKGKTYAERIGPDNPFSTLVTCVVCETMLLTAVNEPRMIFRVFSFFYFLSRPLLKWFLHRFTNLCELQRICYGCPPGATRTKKVQLSLELSKKLSIKKLLHILNELVGNDVDEAFLRREIQTRAVGTVLQVKKINPKVHCDFPRSFGACAERIWGYKRLYFMVERLRATPYDSEDPEHEVKLLALWRLLVGDEMKLTGRITDQWQHIGFQGDDPMTDFRGMGLLGLDNLLYLAQNYNGTARHLLSHSHHPTHGYFFAIVGINLTSMAYHLLKSGFARTHFYNHPQQHLTVDTFHQFYCYLFYEFDRYWVECKPKSIMDFNCIQRRFEENILKLLAHDGCYFKMNLSVEDI
;
A
#
# COMPACT_ATOMS: atom_id res chain seq x y z
N MET A 1 -22.04 35.27 27.69
CA MET A 1 -21.42 35.29 26.35
C MET A 1 -20.02 35.84 26.51
N GLY A 2 -18.99 35.00 26.49
CA GLY A 2 -17.59 35.43 26.59
C GLY A 2 -17.04 35.82 25.21
N ILE A 3 -16.21 36.84 25.18
CA ILE A 3 -15.68 37.48 23.96
C ILE A 3 -14.70 36.51 23.28
N PRO A 4 -14.55 36.51 21.94
CA PRO A 4 -13.59 35.64 21.22
C PRO A 4 -12.10 35.82 21.59
N GLY A 5 -11.75 36.61 22.60
CA GLY A 5 -10.39 36.97 23.02
C GLY A 5 -9.91 36.33 24.34
N ASP A 6 -10.76 35.67 25.12
CA ASP A 6 -10.42 35.27 26.51
C ASP A 6 -9.60 33.97 26.62
N VAL A 7 -9.22 33.37 25.49
CA VAL A 7 -8.47 32.11 25.43
C VAL A 7 -7.15 32.33 24.70
N GLU A 8 -6.07 31.95 25.35
CA GLU A 8 -4.71 32.01 24.85
C GLU A 8 -4.22 30.60 24.49
N ILE A 9 -3.51 30.45 23.37
CA ILE A 9 -2.87 29.19 22.99
C ILE A 9 -1.40 29.25 23.39
N LEU A 10 -0.95 28.26 24.14
CA LEU A 10 0.41 28.15 24.68
C LEU A 10 1.04 26.82 24.28
N ARG A 11 2.37 26.76 24.31
CA ARG A 11 3.12 25.50 24.28
C ARG A 11 2.79 24.70 25.55
N TYR A 12 2.67 23.39 25.42
CA TYR A 12 2.54 22.53 26.60
C TYR A 12 3.83 22.58 27.44
N GLU A 13 3.65 22.61 28.76
CA GLU A 13 4.71 22.52 29.75
C GLU A 13 4.24 21.57 30.86
N ASP A 14 5.17 20.85 31.49
CA ASP A 14 4.85 19.81 32.48
C ASP A 14 4.06 20.32 33.70
N ARG A 15 4.18 21.59 34.05
CA ARG A 15 3.35 22.21 35.11
C ARG A 15 1.84 22.16 34.82
N TYR A 16 1.44 21.99 33.55
CA TYR A 16 0.05 21.89 33.13
C TYR A 16 -0.44 20.44 32.98
N ARG A 17 0.40 19.44 33.28
CA ARG A 17 0.12 18.01 33.09
C ARG A 17 -1.27 17.58 33.57
N GLU A 18 -1.58 17.82 34.84
CA GLU A 18 -2.86 17.37 35.41
C GLU A 18 -4.06 18.10 34.79
N GLN A 19 -3.98 19.41 34.57
CA GLN A 19 -5.07 20.15 33.92
C GLN A 19 -5.28 19.70 32.47
N ALA A 20 -4.21 19.35 31.74
CA ALA A 20 -4.29 18.85 30.38
C ALA A 20 -4.93 17.45 30.33
N LEU A 21 -4.57 16.56 31.26
CA LEU A 21 -5.22 15.25 31.41
C LEU A 21 -6.68 15.38 31.89
N GLU A 22 -7.01 16.38 32.71
CA GLU A 22 -8.39 16.69 33.08
C GLU A 22 -9.25 16.96 31.84
N VAL A 23 -8.73 17.70 30.85
CA VAL A 23 -9.42 17.91 29.57
C VAL A 23 -9.67 16.59 28.84
N MET A 24 -8.70 15.68 28.83
CA MET A 24 -8.87 14.35 28.21
C MET A 24 -9.94 13.52 28.92
N ARG A 25 -9.90 13.47 30.26
CA ARG A 25 -10.86 12.73 31.09
C ARG A 25 -12.28 13.26 30.98
N LYS A 26 -12.46 14.59 30.99
CA LYS A 26 -13.77 15.25 30.98
C LYS A 26 -14.34 15.52 29.60
N SER A 27 -13.55 15.30 28.53
CA SER A 27 -13.99 15.54 27.16
C SER A 27 -13.63 14.39 26.23
N PHE A 28 -12.35 14.26 25.86
CA PHE A 28 -11.93 13.36 24.78
C PHE A 28 -12.39 11.91 25.00
N PHE A 29 -12.04 11.31 26.13
CA PHE A 29 -12.35 9.90 26.39
C PHE A 29 -13.86 9.62 26.48
N LEU A 30 -14.68 10.62 26.78
CA LEU A 30 -16.13 10.47 26.93
C LEU A 30 -16.88 10.66 25.61
N HIS A 31 -16.36 11.51 24.72
CA HIS A 31 -17.12 12.02 23.57
C HIS A 31 -16.47 11.73 22.22
N GLU A 32 -15.24 11.25 22.15
CA GLU A 32 -14.58 10.91 20.89
C GLU A 32 -15.14 9.61 20.31
N MET A 33 -15.31 9.55 18.98
CA MET A 33 -16.06 8.50 18.29
C MET A 33 -15.41 7.12 18.42
N VAL A 34 -14.08 7.03 18.32
CA VAL A 34 -13.32 5.78 18.47
C VAL A 34 -13.33 5.33 19.93
N CYS A 35 -13.25 6.26 20.89
CA CYS A 35 -13.42 5.99 22.31
C CYS A 35 -14.81 5.40 22.61
N ILE A 36 -15.86 5.89 21.96
CA ILE A 36 -17.23 5.33 22.05
C ILE A 36 -17.28 3.95 21.37
N GLY A 37 -16.71 3.80 20.18
CA GLY A 37 -16.68 2.55 19.41
C GLY A 37 -15.96 1.40 20.14
N ALA A 38 -14.85 1.72 20.81
CA ALA A 38 -14.06 0.80 21.63
C ALA A 38 -14.51 0.73 23.10
N GLU A 39 -15.59 1.43 23.48
CA GLU A 39 -16.10 1.53 24.86
C GLU A 39 -15.06 2.03 25.90
N VAL A 40 -14.06 2.79 25.47
CA VAL A 40 -13.10 3.48 26.36
C VAL A 40 -13.82 4.48 27.26
N ASN A 41 -14.88 5.11 26.76
CA ASN A 41 -15.74 6.00 27.54
C ASN A 41 -16.41 5.32 28.76
N ARG A 42 -16.44 3.98 28.79
CA ARG A 42 -17.04 3.17 29.86
C ARG A 42 -16.02 2.47 30.75
N SER A 43 -14.73 2.59 30.45
CA SER A 43 -13.65 1.89 31.17
C SER A 43 -12.63 2.88 31.73
N PRO A 44 -12.70 3.21 33.04
CA PRO A 44 -11.72 4.07 33.69
C PRO A 44 -10.28 3.54 33.58
N GLN A 45 -10.10 2.22 33.55
CA GLN A 45 -8.78 1.63 33.35
C GLN A 45 -8.27 1.85 31.92
N ALA A 46 -9.12 1.71 30.90
CA ALA A 46 -8.73 2.01 29.51
C ALA A 46 -8.35 3.48 29.33
N GLN A 47 -9.03 4.38 30.03
CA GLN A 47 -8.67 5.81 30.05
C GLN A 47 -7.29 6.02 30.65
N ARG A 48 -6.98 5.39 31.81
CA ARG A 48 -5.65 5.43 32.42
C ARG A 48 -4.55 4.89 31.48
N ASP A 49 -4.82 3.78 30.80
CA ASP A 49 -3.87 3.22 29.83
C ASP A 49 -3.54 4.25 28.72
N LEU A 50 -4.55 4.97 28.22
CA LEU A 50 -4.39 5.96 27.13
C LEU A 50 -3.90 7.33 27.60
N GLU A 51 -4.02 7.67 28.89
CA GLU A 51 -3.38 8.87 29.45
C GLU A 51 -1.86 8.81 29.29
N GLN A 52 -1.25 7.63 29.44
CA GLN A 52 0.18 7.48 29.21
C GLN A 52 0.54 7.83 27.76
N LEU A 53 -0.25 7.37 26.78
CA LEU A 53 -0.06 7.72 25.37
C LEU A 53 -0.21 9.23 25.13
N CYS A 54 -1.13 9.88 25.83
CA CYS A 54 -1.29 11.33 25.78
C CYS A 54 -0.06 12.07 26.32
N LEU A 55 0.51 11.58 27.42
CA LEU A 55 1.72 12.14 28.02
C LEU A 55 2.94 11.95 27.13
N ASP A 56 3.09 10.77 26.53
CA ASP A 56 4.20 10.48 25.61
C ASP A 56 4.17 11.46 24.42
N ALA A 57 2.98 11.78 23.89
CA ALA A 57 2.82 12.82 22.87
C ALA A 57 3.03 14.25 23.41
N ALA A 58 2.54 14.56 24.61
CA ALA A 58 2.72 15.88 25.22
C ALA A 58 4.22 16.20 25.42
N ASN A 59 4.99 15.21 25.85
CA ASN A 59 6.43 15.30 26.12
C ASN A 59 7.28 15.37 24.84
N GLY A 60 6.71 15.11 23.67
CA GLY A 60 7.37 15.28 22.37
C GLY A 60 7.65 16.75 21.99
N GLY A 61 7.40 17.69 22.90
CA GLY A 61 7.84 19.08 22.78
C GLY A 61 7.18 19.87 21.66
N VAL A 62 6.11 19.36 21.03
CA VAL A 62 5.36 20.05 19.95
C VAL A 62 3.87 20.22 20.25
N SER A 63 3.43 19.91 21.47
CA SER A 63 2.04 19.98 21.90
C SER A 63 1.60 21.39 22.32
N LEU A 64 0.29 21.67 22.22
CA LEU A 64 -0.31 22.96 22.54
C LEU A 64 -1.49 22.82 23.52
N ILE A 65 -1.70 23.86 24.31
CA ILE A 65 -2.81 23.97 25.27
C ILE A 65 -3.56 25.28 25.09
N ALA A 66 -4.86 25.28 25.37
CA ALA A 66 -5.70 26.46 25.39
C ALA A 66 -6.00 26.86 26.84
N ARG A 67 -5.50 28.02 27.26
CA ARG A 67 -5.70 28.56 28.61
C ARG A 67 -6.75 29.67 28.59
N HIS A 68 -7.76 29.55 29.43
CA HIS A 68 -8.72 30.63 29.67
C HIS A 68 -8.07 31.69 30.56
N GLN A 69 -7.78 32.87 29.99
CA GLN A 69 -7.01 33.93 30.65
C GLN A 69 -7.60 34.39 32.00
N PRO A 70 -8.92 34.61 32.14
CA PRO A 70 -9.50 35.09 33.39
C PRO A 70 -9.34 34.12 34.57
N THR A 71 -9.30 32.80 34.31
CA THR A 71 -9.27 31.78 35.37
C THR A 71 -7.96 31.00 35.44
N GLY A 72 -7.06 31.18 34.46
CA GLY A 72 -5.83 30.39 34.32
C GLY A 72 -6.06 28.90 33.99
N ARG A 73 -7.32 28.47 33.79
CA ARG A 73 -7.69 27.07 33.60
C ARG A 73 -7.36 26.60 32.18
N ILE A 74 -6.82 25.40 32.04
CA ILE A 74 -6.69 24.75 30.73
C ILE A 74 -8.06 24.22 30.28
N VAL A 75 -8.51 24.67 29.11
CA VAL A 75 -9.85 24.40 28.56
C VAL A 75 -9.81 23.63 27.24
N GLY A 76 -8.63 23.43 26.66
CA GLY A 76 -8.46 22.65 25.44
C GLY A 76 -7.00 22.21 25.26
N VAL A 77 -6.80 21.14 24.49
CA VAL A 77 -5.49 20.55 24.23
C VAL A 77 -5.37 20.10 22.79
N SER A 78 -4.17 20.21 22.23
CA SER A 78 -3.73 19.58 20.98
C SER A 78 -2.42 18.87 21.26
N PHE A 79 -2.49 17.57 21.54
CA PHE A 79 -1.29 16.76 21.69
C PHE A 79 -0.80 16.34 20.32
N ASN A 80 0.40 16.82 19.99
CA ASN A 80 1.01 16.68 18.69
C ASN A 80 2.28 15.84 18.80
N VAL A 81 2.63 15.11 17.75
CA VAL A 81 3.86 14.31 17.67
C VAL A 81 4.61 14.64 16.38
N LEU A 82 5.92 14.83 16.46
CA LEU A 82 6.78 14.86 15.27
C LEU A 82 7.17 13.45 14.89
N GLN A 83 6.64 13.00 13.76
CA GLN A 83 7.01 11.72 13.18
C GLN A 83 8.01 11.94 12.06
N THR A 84 9.00 11.07 11.96
CA THR A 84 10.02 11.11 10.90
C THR A 84 9.94 9.85 10.05
N SER A 85 10.15 9.99 8.74
CA SER A 85 10.39 8.87 7.85
C SER A 85 11.80 8.36 8.11
N SER A 86 12.03 7.56 9.16
CA SER A 86 13.24 6.74 9.30
C SER A 86 13.16 5.78 10.50
N GLY A 87 13.27 4.48 10.22
CA GLY A 87 13.72 3.45 11.16
C GLY A 87 12.63 2.46 11.63
N PRO A 88 12.97 1.17 11.78
CA PRO A 88 12.04 0.08 12.15
C PRO A 88 11.34 0.26 13.50
N ASP A 89 11.75 1.20 14.37
CA ASP A 89 11.20 1.32 15.73
C ASP A 89 9.86 2.09 15.82
N ASP A 90 9.57 3.03 14.90
CA ASP A 90 8.34 3.85 14.96
C ASP A 90 7.08 3.09 14.53
N CYS A 91 7.18 2.18 13.54
CA CYS A 91 6.08 1.28 13.15
C CYS A 91 5.74 0.26 14.26
N ILE A 92 6.64 0.07 15.23
CA ILE A 92 6.46 -0.85 16.35
C ILE A 92 5.91 -0.10 17.57
N TYR A 93 5.96 1.23 17.64
CA TYR A 93 5.52 1.96 18.83
C TYR A 93 4.06 1.69 19.20
N PHE A 94 3.12 1.82 18.25
CA PHE A 94 1.70 1.58 18.54
C PHE A 94 1.42 0.11 18.88
N GLU A 95 2.14 -0.83 18.26
CA GLU A 95 2.04 -2.27 18.55
C GLU A 95 2.62 -2.61 19.93
N GLN A 96 3.82 -2.12 20.25
CA GLN A 96 4.45 -2.22 21.56
C GLN A 96 3.58 -1.58 22.64
N PHE A 97 3.01 -0.40 22.39
CA PHE A 97 2.16 0.27 23.36
C PHE A 97 0.89 -0.56 23.61
N ARG A 98 0.25 -1.09 22.56
CA ARG A 98 -0.89 -2.02 22.67
C ARG A 98 -0.55 -3.24 23.51
N ASP A 99 0.63 -3.82 23.29
CA ASP A 99 0.97 -5.13 23.88
C ASP A 99 1.57 -5.00 25.29
N THR A 100 2.22 -3.87 25.60
CA THR A 100 2.94 -3.67 26.87
C THR A 100 2.27 -2.68 27.83
N LYS A 101 1.49 -1.72 27.33
CA LYS A 101 0.88 -0.65 28.15
C LYS A 101 -0.64 -0.73 28.22
N CYS A 102 -1.32 -1.29 27.21
CA CYS A 102 -2.76 -1.50 27.28
C CYS A 102 -3.09 -2.76 28.09
N THR A 103 -3.77 -2.56 29.22
CA THR A 103 -4.16 -3.63 30.15
C THR A 103 -5.56 -4.16 29.86
N THR A 104 -6.39 -3.41 29.13
CA THR A 104 -7.77 -3.77 28.81
C THR A 104 -8.00 -3.99 27.32
N ASP A 105 -8.99 -4.81 26.97
CA ASP A 105 -9.37 -5.02 25.56
C ASP A 105 -9.93 -3.75 24.92
N ASN A 106 -10.49 -2.84 25.72
CA ASN A 106 -10.98 -1.54 25.27
C ASN A 106 -9.83 -0.66 24.74
N SER A 107 -8.76 -0.51 25.54
CA SER A 107 -7.57 0.25 25.13
C SER A 107 -6.86 -0.44 23.97
N ARG A 108 -6.74 -1.79 23.97
CA ARG A 108 -6.19 -2.54 22.84
C ARG A 108 -6.98 -2.37 21.54
N SER A 109 -8.32 -2.34 21.62
CA SER A 109 -9.20 -2.12 20.46
C SER A 109 -8.97 -0.75 19.84
N LEU A 110 -8.83 0.31 20.65
CA LEU A 110 -8.50 1.65 20.16
C LEU A 110 -7.11 1.69 19.51
N MET A 111 -6.11 1.05 20.11
CA MET A 111 -4.76 0.97 19.52
C MET A 111 -4.77 0.18 18.21
N GLN A 112 -5.52 -0.91 18.14
CA GLN A 112 -5.68 -1.69 16.90
C GLN A 112 -6.32 -0.85 15.80
N TYR A 113 -7.29 0.00 16.15
CA TYR A 113 -7.86 0.97 15.22
C TYR A 113 -6.79 1.95 14.69
N MET A 114 -5.94 2.51 15.57
CA MET A 114 -4.85 3.40 15.15
C MET A 114 -3.85 2.69 14.21
N ILE A 115 -3.40 1.48 14.57
CA ILE A 115 -2.50 0.65 13.75
C ILE A 115 -3.11 0.36 12.38
N THR A 116 -4.39 -0.02 12.34
CA THR A 116 -5.09 -0.33 11.10
C THR A 116 -5.24 0.90 10.21
N MET A 117 -5.44 2.08 10.81
CA MET A 117 -5.59 3.33 10.08
C MET A 117 -4.26 3.83 9.50
N ASP A 118 -3.17 3.69 10.26
CA ASP A 118 -1.81 3.96 9.77
C ASP A 118 -1.44 3.04 8.59
N ALA A 119 -1.75 1.74 8.71
CA ALA A 119 -1.51 0.75 7.65
C ALA A 119 -2.29 1.01 6.34
N LYS A 120 -3.41 1.76 6.40
CA LYS A 120 -4.23 2.04 5.20
C LYS A 120 -3.58 3.07 4.27
N VAL A 121 -2.79 4.01 4.79
CA VAL A 121 -2.14 5.05 3.97
C VAL A 121 -0.81 5.48 4.59
N ASN A 122 0.29 5.17 3.91
CA ASN A 122 1.59 5.72 4.27
C ASN A 122 1.69 7.19 3.80
N LEU A 123 1.60 8.15 4.74
CA LEU A 123 1.70 9.58 4.44
C LEU A 123 3.12 10.00 4.02
N PHE A 124 4.16 9.37 4.58
CA PHE A 124 5.55 9.68 4.23
C PHE A 124 5.84 9.35 2.77
N GLU A 125 5.45 8.16 2.33
CA GLU A 125 5.54 7.74 0.92
C GLU A 125 4.64 8.59 0.03
N ARG A 126 3.37 8.78 0.42
CA ARG A 126 2.36 9.47 -0.39
C ARG A 126 2.75 10.92 -0.69
N PHE A 127 3.35 11.62 0.26
CA PHE A 127 3.75 13.02 0.12
C PHE A 127 5.25 13.22 -0.10
N ASN A 128 6.03 12.13 -0.15
CA ASN A 128 7.49 12.15 -0.23
C ASN A 128 8.11 13.10 0.81
N VAL A 129 7.68 12.94 2.06
CA VAL A 129 8.14 13.74 3.20
C VAL A 129 8.96 12.88 4.15
N THR A 130 9.92 13.52 4.81
CA THR A 130 10.81 12.91 5.80
C THR A 130 10.40 13.22 7.23
N CYS A 131 9.52 14.20 7.43
CA CYS A 131 9.00 14.56 8.73
C CYS A 131 7.60 15.15 8.59
N LEU A 132 6.69 14.78 9.50
CA LEU A 132 5.37 15.36 9.62
C LEU A 132 5.04 15.64 11.09
N LEU A 133 4.16 16.61 11.34
CA LEU A 133 3.56 16.85 12.64
C LEU A 133 2.17 16.23 12.65
N GLU A 134 1.94 15.22 13.47
CA GLU A 134 0.63 14.60 13.63
C GLU A 134 -0.11 15.24 14.81
N ILE A 135 -1.34 15.71 14.58
CA ILE A 135 -2.27 16.08 15.64
C ILE A 135 -2.96 14.81 16.12
N MET A 136 -2.40 14.20 17.16
CA MET A 136 -2.79 12.88 17.66
C MET A 136 -4.05 12.95 18.54
N PHE A 137 -4.12 13.95 19.42
CA PHE A 137 -5.30 14.20 20.26
C PHE A 137 -5.73 15.65 20.22
N LEU A 138 -7.03 15.89 20.04
CA LEU A 138 -7.61 17.23 20.02
C LEU A 138 -8.89 17.24 20.87
N ALA A 139 -8.92 18.09 21.90
CA ALA A 139 -10.06 18.17 22.80
C ALA A 139 -10.32 19.59 23.31
N THR A 140 -11.57 19.86 23.66
CA THR A 140 -12.03 21.09 24.32
C THR A 140 -13.04 20.70 25.39
N LEU A 141 -13.01 21.36 26.55
CA LEU A 141 -13.98 21.08 27.62
C LEU A 141 -15.41 21.43 27.16
N PRO A 142 -16.44 20.63 27.52
CA PRO A 142 -17.82 20.86 27.09
C PRO A 142 -18.36 22.27 27.39
N ASP A 143 -18.02 22.85 28.54
CA ASP A 143 -18.48 24.20 28.93
C ASP A 143 -17.88 25.33 28.05
N PHE A 144 -16.85 24.99 27.27
CA PHE A 144 -16.13 25.86 26.34
C PHE A 144 -16.30 25.45 24.87
N ASP A 145 -17.17 24.47 24.59
CA ASP A 145 -17.46 24.02 23.23
C ASP A 145 -18.10 25.11 22.37
N ARG A 146 -17.97 24.95 21.06
CA ARG A 146 -18.51 25.86 20.03
C ARG A 146 -17.99 27.30 20.11
N ARG A 147 -16.93 27.56 20.88
CA ARG A 147 -16.22 28.86 20.94
C ARG A 147 -15.02 28.94 19.97
N GLY A 148 -14.88 27.95 19.08
CA GLY A 148 -13.80 27.91 18.09
C GLY A 148 -12.42 27.52 18.61
N ILE A 149 -12.30 27.07 19.87
CA ILE A 149 -11.02 26.72 20.51
C ILE A 149 -10.30 25.60 19.74
N GLY A 150 -10.99 24.49 19.42
CA GLY A 150 -10.40 23.41 18.61
C GLY A 150 -9.90 23.89 17.24
N SER A 151 -10.61 24.82 16.59
CA SER A 151 -10.17 25.42 15.33
C SER A 151 -8.90 26.25 15.49
N ARG A 152 -8.77 27.00 16.59
CA ARG A 152 -7.58 27.79 16.90
C ARG A 152 -6.39 26.91 17.27
N LEU A 153 -6.60 25.85 18.05
CA LEU A 153 -5.56 24.87 18.36
C LEU A 153 -4.99 24.22 17.10
N VAL A 154 -5.85 23.80 16.16
CA VAL A 154 -5.39 23.25 14.88
C VAL A 154 -4.64 24.29 14.04
N ALA A 155 -5.14 25.53 13.97
CA ALA A 155 -4.45 26.62 13.27
C ALA A 155 -3.04 26.87 13.83
N GLU A 156 -2.90 26.95 15.16
CA GLU A 156 -1.61 27.16 15.82
C GLU A 156 -0.70 25.93 15.71
N SER A 157 -1.23 24.70 15.65
CA SER A 157 -0.43 23.50 15.35
C SER A 157 0.18 23.56 13.94
N VAL A 158 -0.58 24.04 12.94
CA VAL A 158 -0.06 24.28 11.58
C VAL A 158 1.00 25.37 11.58
N ARG A 159 0.74 26.49 12.27
CA ARG A 159 1.70 27.59 12.39
C ARG A 159 3.00 27.16 13.06
N LEU A 160 2.90 26.37 14.14
CA LEU A 160 4.06 25.81 14.81
C LEU A 160 4.89 24.92 13.86
N ALA A 161 4.23 24.07 13.05
CA ALA A 161 4.94 23.26 12.06
C ALA A 161 5.71 24.14 11.05
N GLN A 162 5.13 25.26 10.62
CA GLN A 162 5.80 26.24 9.74
C GLN A 162 7.04 26.84 10.41
N GLN A 163 6.92 27.23 11.68
CA GLN A 163 8.03 27.82 12.46
C GLN A 163 9.16 26.81 12.72
N LEU A 164 8.82 25.56 13.08
CA LEU A 164 9.81 24.48 13.24
C LEU A 164 10.58 24.22 11.94
N ARG A 165 9.88 24.28 10.81
CA ARG A 165 10.48 24.10 9.48
C ARG A 165 11.41 25.26 9.10
N SER A 166 10.98 26.51 9.30
CA SER A 166 11.79 27.69 8.98
C SER A 166 12.97 27.87 9.94
N GLY A 167 12.94 27.18 11.09
CA GLY A 167 13.94 27.29 12.16
C GLY A 167 13.66 28.45 13.12
N GLU A 168 12.48 29.08 13.03
CA GLU A 168 12.00 30.13 13.95
C GLU A 168 11.58 29.58 15.32
N ALA A 169 11.28 28.28 15.41
CA ALA A 169 10.95 27.59 16.65
C ALA A 169 11.77 26.31 16.82
N VAL A 170 11.91 25.86 18.06
CA VAL A 170 12.54 24.59 18.45
C VAL A 170 11.56 23.80 19.33
N GLU A 171 11.73 22.49 19.38
CA GLU A 171 11.03 21.61 20.32
C GLU A 171 11.29 22.06 21.77
N THR A 172 10.26 22.03 22.61
CA THR A 172 10.39 22.37 24.03
C THR A 172 10.60 21.10 24.86
N GLY A 173 11.83 20.81 25.31
CA GLY A 173 12.13 19.66 26.18
C GLY A 173 13.62 19.38 26.41
N GLU A 174 13.96 18.81 27.57
CA GLU A 174 15.31 18.37 27.95
C GLU A 174 15.65 17.01 27.30
N SER A 175 16.18 17.00 26.08
CA SER A 175 16.91 15.86 25.53
C SER A 175 18.34 16.27 25.17
N ASN A 176 19.13 16.49 26.22
CA ASN A 176 20.58 16.39 26.14
C ASN A 176 20.98 14.94 25.86
N SER A 177 21.00 14.53 24.60
CA SER A 177 21.85 13.43 24.16
C SER A 177 22.53 13.79 22.84
N SER A 178 23.84 13.91 22.95
CA SER A 178 24.80 14.17 21.88
C SER A 178 24.82 13.02 20.87
N ALA A 179 24.04 13.13 19.80
CA ALA A 179 24.31 12.48 18.51
C ALA A 179 23.45 13.13 17.41
N ALA A 180 24.09 13.91 16.53
CA ALA A 180 23.54 14.39 15.25
C ALA A 180 22.10 14.96 15.29
N ASN A 181 21.95 16.17 15.81
CA ASN A 181 20.69 16.92 15.78
C ASN A 181 20.40 17.44 14.35
N THR A 182 20.01 16.54 13.45
CA THR A 182 19.25 16.92 12.25
C THR A 182 17.90 17.41 12.74
N ALA A 183 17.72 18.73 12.84
CA ALA A 183 16.46 19.33 13.27
C ALA A 183 15.29 18.70 12.49
N LYS A 184 14.32 18.11 13.21
CA LYS A 184 13.10 17.54 12.63
C LYS A 184 12.27 18.67 12.03
N LYS A 185 12.32 18.82 10.70
CA LYS A 185 11.65 19.90 9.97
C LYS A 185 10.36 19.38 9.35
N PRO A 186 9.19 19.54 10.01
CA PRO A 186 7.94 18.99 9.50
C PRO A 186 7.57 19.61 8.15
N GLN A 187 7.27 18.76 7.19
CA GLN A 187 6.88 19.16 5.84
C GLN A 187 5.36 19.12 5.63
N LEU A 188 4.66 18.42 6.52
CA LEU A 188 3.25 18.14 6.47
C LEU A 188 2.70 18.19 7.91
N VAL A 189 1.44 18.58 8.04
CA VAL A 189 0.65 18.33 9.26
C VAL A 189 -0.43 17.31 8.92
N SER A 190 -0.57 16.27 9.72
CA SER A 190 -1.62 15.25 9.56
C SER A 190 -2.56 15.22 10.76
N ALA A 191 -3.77 14.76 10.55
CA ALA A 191 -4.72 14.47 11.62
C ALA A 191 -5.73 13.42 11.18
N GLN A 192 -6.25 12.65 12.14
CA GLN A 192 -7.34 11.72 11.91
C GLN A 192 -8.63 12.22 12.57
N PHE A 193 -9.54 12.77 11.76
CA PHE A 193 -10.78 13.34 12.24
C PHE A 193 -11.94 12.36 12.17
N THR A 194 -12.36 11.90 13.35
CA THR A 194 -13.34 10.84 13.54
C THR A 194 -14.78 11.33 13.64
N SER A 195 -15.00 12.65 13.80
CA SER A 195 -16.33 13.25 13.92
C SER A 195 -16.56 14.33 12.85
N ARG A 196 -17.82 14.61 12.51
CA ARG A 196 -18.18 15.74 11.63
C ARG A 196 -17.69 17.08 12.15
N PHE A 197 -17.60 17.25 13.47
CA PHE A 197 -17.11 18.50 14.08
C PHE A 197 -15.62 18.68 13.84
N SER A 198 -14.82 17.64 14.11
CA SER A 198 -13.37 17.69 13.86
C SER A 198 -13.04 17.74 12.36
N GLN A 199 -13.84 17.11 11.50
CA GLN A 199 -13.73 17.23 10.05
C GLN A 199 -13.94 18.67 9.56
N ARG A 200 -14.99 19.36 10.03
CA ARG A 200 -15.22 20.78 9.73
C ARG A 200 -14.10 21.68 10.25
N VAL A 201 -13.51 21.34 11.40
CA VAL A 201 -12.33 22.05 11.93
C VAL A 201 -11.15 21.90 10.96
N GLY A 202 -10.91 20.71 10.42
CA GLY A 202 -9.91 20.48 9.38
C GLY A 202 -10.15 21.32 8.13
N GLU A 203 -11.37 21.25 7.58
CA GLU A 203 -11.76 22.02 6.38
C GLU A 203 -11.52 23.52 6.56
N LYS A 204 -11.90 24.08 7.71
CA LYS A 204 -11.71 25.51 8.01
C LYS A 204 -10.23 25.92 8.07
N ASN A 205 -9.35 24.99 8.44
CA ASN A 205 -7.91 25.22 8.55
C ASN A 205 -7.13 24.75 7.30
N GLY A 206 -7.81 24.54 6.17
CA GLY A 206 -7.16 24.23 4.90
C GLY A 206 -6.57 22.82 4.82
N PHE A 207 -7.05 21.88 5.63
CA PHE A 207 -6.68 20.47 5.49
C PHE A 207 -7.39 19.84 4.28
N THR A 208 -6.68 18.96 3.59
CA THR A 208 -7.20 18.18 2.47
C THR A 208 -7.45 16.73 2.90
N VAL A 209 -8.52 16.13 2.38
CA VAL A 209 -8.89 14.74 2.67
C VAL A 209 -7.99 13.78 1.91
N VAL A 210 -7.33 12.88 2.64
CA VAL A 210 -6.41 11.87 2.11
C VAL A 210 -7.12 10.53 1.93
N ASN A 211 -7.91 10.13 2.94
CA ASN A 211 -8.64 8.87 2.96
C ASN A 211 -9.86 8.97 3.89
N GLN A 212 -10.89 8.17 3.63
CA GLN A 212 -12.07 8.03 4.48
C GLN A 212 -12.35 6.56 4.75
N VAL A 213 -12.57 6.23 6.02
CA VAL A 213 -12.78 4.86 6.47
C VAL A 213 -14.07 4.77 7.28
N PRO A 214 -15.03 3.91 6.88
CA PRO A 214 -16.28 3.71 7.61
C PRO A 214 -16.03 3.18 9.01
N HIS A 215 -16.77 3.71 10.00
CA HIS A 215 -16.77 3.13 11.35
C HIS A 215 -17.42 1.73 11.38
N SER A 216 -18.14 1.33 10.33
CA SER A 216 -18.69 -0.02 10.22
C SER A 216 -17.63 -1.10 9.99
N GLU A 217 -16.42 -0.73 9.56
CA GLU A 217 -15.32 -1.68 9.35
C GLU A 217 -14.70 -2.20 10.66
N PHE A 218 -14.89 -1.47 11.77
CA PHE A 218 -14.27 -1.80 13.04
C PHE A 218 -15.30 -2.47 13.95
N VAL A 219 -14.93 -3.59 14.56
CA VAL A 219 -15.81 -4.39 15.43
C VAL A 219 -15.16 -4.55 16.80
N PHE A 220 -15.95 -4.36 17.85
CA PHE A 220 -15.54 -4.64 19.22
C PHE A 220 -16.69 -5.29 19.98
N LYS A 221 -16.41 -6.40 20.70
CA LYS A 221 -17.41 -7.18 21.46
C LYS A 221 -18.69 -7.46 20.64
N GLY A 222 -18.53 -7.93 19.41
CA GLY A 222 -19.63 -8.34 18.53
C GLY A 222 -20.50 -7.20 17.96
N LYS A 223 -20.15 -5.93 18.17
CA LYS A 223 -20.81 -4.78 17.54
C LYS A 223 -19.79 -3.92 16.80
N THR A 224 -20.17 -3.41 15.64
CA THR A 224 -19.40 -2.42 14.89
C THR A 224 -19.28 -1.10 15.67
N TYR A 225 -18.28 -0.29 15.35
CA TYR A 225 -18.16 1.05 15.95
C TYR A 225 -19.33 1.92 15.49
N ALA A 226 -19.76 1.80 14.23
CA ALA A 226 -20.91 2.52 13.69
C ALA A 226 -22.20 2.28 14.50
N GLU A 227 -22.46 1.05 14.93
CA GLU A 227 -23.62 0.71 15.78
C GLU A 227 -23.58 1.39 17.15
N ARG A 228 -22.40 1.73 17.67
CA ARG A 228 -22.25 2.45 18.95
C ARG A 228 -22.24 3.97 18.79
N ILE A 229 -21.61 4.45 17.73
CA ILE A 229 -21.44 5.89 17.45
C ILE A 229 -22.74 6.52 16.96
N GLY A 230 -23.54 5.78 16.18
CA GLY A 230 -24.73 6.27 15.52
C GLY A 230 -24.47 6.90 14.14
N PRO A 231 -25.54 7.26 13.40
CA PRO A 231 -25.47 7.60 11.98
C PRO A 231 -24.83 8.97 11.68
N ASP A 232 -24.72 9.85 12.68
CA ASP A 232 -24.24 11.22 12.48
C ASP A 232 -22.75 11.31 12.16
N ASN A 233 -21.96 10.31 12.56
CA ASN A 233 -20.52 10.26 12.29
C ASN A 233 -20.17 8.92 11.61
N PRO A 234 -20.41 8.79 10.29
CA PRO A 234 -20.30 7.49 9.61
C PRO A 234 -18.86 7.07 9.26
N PHE A 235 -17.92 8.01 9.15
CA PHE A 235 -16.56 7.74 8.71
C PHE A 235 -15.53 8.52 9.54
N SER A 236 -14.36 7.92 9.70
CA SER A 236 -13.11 8.61 10.06
C SER A 236 -12.45 9.17 8.80
N THR A 237 -11.90 10.37 8.90
CA THR A 237 -11.26 11.06 7.76
C THR A 237 -9.81 11.35 8.10
N LEU A 238 -8.89 10.73 7.37
CA LEU A 238 -7.47 11.08 7.41
C LEU A 238 -7.26 12.33 6.56
N VAL A 239 -6.64 13.36 7.15
CA VAL A 239 -6.44 14.65 6.49
C VAL A 239 -5.01 15.14 6.62
N THR A 240 -4.59 16.01 5.69
CA THR A 240 -3.26 16.62 5.70
C THR A 240 -3.28 18.09 5.31
N CYS A 241 -2.38 18.89 5.89
CA CYS A 241 -2.11 20.28 5.53
C CYS A 241 -0.63 20.45 5.21
N VAL A 242 -0.31 21.06 4.06
CA VAL A 242 1.06 21.18 3.55
C VAL A 242 1.74 22.42 4.13
N VAL A 243 2.96 22.25 4.65
CA VAL A 243 3.72 23.31 5.35
C VAL A 243 4.63 24.10 4.38
N CYS A 244 4.80 23.67 3.13
CA CYS A 244 5.60 24.35 2.09
C CYS A 244 4.77 24.86 0.91
N GLU A 245 4.96 26.12 0.50
CA GLU A 245 4.42 26.60 -0.78
C GLU A 245 5.15 25.99 -1.99
N THR A 246 6.44 25.66 -1.87
CA THR A 246 7.13 24.88 -2.91
C THR A 246 6.58 23.45 -3.04
N MET A 247 5.87 22.96 -2.02
CA MET A 247 5.08 21.74 -2.12
C MET A 247 3.67 21.95 -2.66
N LEU A 248 3.15 23.16 -2.87
CA LEU A 248 1.93 23.30 -3.69
C LEU A 248 2.17 22.86 -5.15
N LEU A 249 3.43 22.86 -5.59
CA LEU A 249 3.84 22.24 -6.87
C LEU A 249 4.14 20.72 -6.77
N THR A 250 4.18 20.14 -5.55
CA THR A 250 4.44 18.69 -5.35
C THR A 250 3.34 17.93 -4.60
N ALA A 251 2.39 18.62 -3.95
CA ALA A 251 1.26 18.07 -3.20
C ALA A 251 -0.07 18.30 -3.93
N VAL A 252 -0.07 19.15 -4.97
CA VAL A 252 -1.03 19.06 -6.09
C VAL A 252 -0.66 17.88 -7.02
N ASN A 253 0.43 17.16 -6.74
CA ASN A 253 0.83 15.96 -7.46
C ASN A 253 0.26 14.73 -6.77
N GLU A 254 -1.06 14.59 -6.80
CA GLU A 254 -1.55 13.27 -7.11
C GLU A 254 -0.89 12.86 -8.47
N PRO A 255 -0.31 11.66 -8.63
CA PRO A 255 -0.13 11.04 -9.96
C PRO A 255 -1.48 10.69 -10.61
N ARG A 256 -2.58 11.22 -10.05
CA ARG A 256 -3.92 11.33 -10.61
C ARG A 256 -4.34 12.79 -10.84
N MET A 257 -3.76 13.83 -10.25
CA MET A 257 -4.11 15.25 -10.49
C MET A 257 -3.04 15.96 -11.33
N ILE A 258 -1.73 15.72 -11.15
CA ILE A 258 -0.76 15.97 -12.22
C ILE A 258 -1.05 15.06 -13.39
N PHE A 259 -1.32 13.77 -13.17
CA PHE A 259 -1.75 12.95 -14.29
C PHE A 259 -3.12 13.39 -14.77
N ARG A 260 -4.07 13.93 -14.00
CA ARG A 260 -5.29 14.51 -14.62
C ARG A 260 -5.02 15.84 -15.27
N VAL A 261 -4.05 16.64 -14.86
CA VAL A 261 -3.74 17.98 -15.39
C VAL A 261 -2.80 17.87 -16.57
N PHE A 262 -1.69 17.15 -16.49
CA PHE A 262 -0.90 16.69 -17.63
C PHE A 262 -1.69 15.74 -18.52
N SER A 263 -2.52 14.82 -18.04
CA SER A 263 -3.40 14.06 -18.93
C SER A 263 -4.52 14.94 -19.46
N PHE A 264 -5.00 15.98 -18.77
CA PHE A 264 -5.95 16.96 -19.31
C PHE A 264 -5.29 17.82 -20.39
N PHE A 265 -4.12 18.40 -20.14
CA PHE A 265 -3.29 19.11 -21.12
C PHE A 265 -2.83 18.20 -22.24
N TYR A 266 -2.48 16.93 -21.97
CA TYR A 266 -2.19 15.90 -22.97
C TYR A 266 -3.47 15.51 -23.72
N PHE A 267 -4.64 15.41 -23.11
CA PHE A 267 -5.91 15.08 -23.77
C PHE A 267 -6.44 16.26 -24.58
N LEU A 268 -6.13 17.49 -24.16
CA LEU A 268 -6.46 18.74 -24.82
C LEU A 268 -5.50 19.01 -25.99
N SER A 269 -4.20 18.76 -25.81
CA SER A 269 -3.17 18.92 -26.84
C SER A 269 -3.02 17.70 -27.74
N ARG A 270 -3.36 16.48 -27.34
CA ARG A 270 -3.21 15.25 -28.15
C ARG A 270 -4.01 15.27 -29.44
N PRO A 271 -5.25 15.80 -29.52
CA PRO A 271 -5.94 16.01 -30.78
C PRO A 271 -5.15 16.94 -31.71
N LEU A 272 -4.62 18.06 -31.18
CA LEU A 272 -3.82 19.04 -31.92
C LEU A 272 -2.47 18.45 -32.36
N LEU A 273 -1.74 17.79 -31.45
CA LEU A 273 -0.49 17.10 -31.72
C LEU A 273 -0.68 15.93 -32.70
N LYS A 274 -1.77 15.18 -32.59
CA LYS A 274 -2.11 14.13 -33.55
C LYS A 274 -2.39 14.69 -34.93
N TRP A 275 -3.17 15.77 -35.00
CA TRP A 275 -3.49 16.45 -36.25
C TRP A 275 -2.21 17.01 -36.88
N PHE A 276 -1.39 17.71 -36.09
CA PHE A 276 -0.10 18.24 -36.50
C PHE A 276 0.81 17.13 -37.02
N LEU A 277 1.10 16.10 -36.21
CA LEU A 277 1.94 14.99 -36.63
C LEU A 277 1.36 14.22 -37.82
N HIS A 278 0.04 14.08 -37.94
CA HIS A 278 -0.57 13.46 -39.12
C HIS A 278 -0.37 14.32 -40.37
N ARG A 279 -0.50 15.64 -40.26
CA ARG A 279 -0.27 16.58 -41.36
C ARG A 279 1.18 16.54 -41.86
N PHE A 280 2.14 16.34 -40.96
CA PHE A 280 3.56 16.30 -41.30
C PHE A 280 4.08 14.91 -41.71
N THR A 281 3.62 13.83 -41.07
CA THR A 281 4.13 12.49 -41.35
C THR A 281 3.24 11.68 -42.30
N ASN A 282 2.00 12.10 -42.53
CA ASN A 282 0.95 11.32 -43.23
C ASN A 282 0.70 9.91 -42.63
N LEU A 283 1.11 9.68 -41.37
CA LEU A 283 0.92 8.43 -40.64
C LEU A 283 -0.13 8.59 -39.54
N CYS A 284 -0.81 7.51 -39.15
CA CYS A 284 -1.63 7.52 -37.95
C CYS A 284 -0.79 7.32 -36.67
N GLU A 285 -1.37 7.58 -35.49
CA GLU A 285 -0.69 7.43 -34.19
C GLU A 285 -0.12 6.03 -33.98
N LEU A 286 -0.89 4.97 -34.30
CA LEU A 286 -0.44 3.59 -34.13
C LEU A 286 0.77 3.27 -35.04
N GLN A 287 0.77 3.78 -36.28
CA GLN A 287 1.92 3.65 -37.19
C GLN A 287 3.15 4.34 -36.61
N ARG A 288 3.01 5.59 -36.13
CA ARG A 288 4.12 6.33 -35.50
C ARG A 288 4.69 5.60 -34.28
N ILE A 289 3.84 5.00 -33.44
CA ILE A 289 4.30 4.22 -32.29
C ILE A 289 5.04 2.95 -32.75
N CYS A 290 4.48 2.21 -33.72
CA CYS A 290 5.07 0.97 -34.19
C CYS A 290 6.43 1.17 -34.88
N TYR A 291 6.61 2.28 -35.60
CA TYR A 291 7.86 2.60 -36.29
C TYR A 291 8.86 3.34 -35.41
N GLY A 292 8.40 4.21 -34.51
CA GLY A 292 9.25 5.12 -33.75
C GLY A 292 9.64 4.63 -32.35
N CYS A 293 8.96 3.62 -31.79
CA CYS A 293 9.31 3.09 -30.46
C CYS A 293 9.99 1.72 -30.58
N PRO A 294 11.01 1.41 -29.75
CA PRO A 294 11.65 0.10 -29.72
C PRO A 294 10.64 -1.00 -29.33
N PRO A 295 10.78 -2.24 -29.83
CA PRO A 295 9.92 -3.35 -29.44
C PRO A 295 10.03 -3.66 -27.94
N GLY A 296 8.97 -4.21 -27.35
CA GLY A 296 8.90 -4.49 -25.91
C GLY A 296 7.92 -3.56 -25.18
N ALA A 297 8.14 -3.38 -23.87
CA ALA A 297 7.20 -2.73 -22.97
C ALA A 297 6.84 -1.30 -23.40
N THR A 298 7.81 -0.47 -23.80
CA THR A 298 7.56 0.92 -24.21
C THR A 298 6.57 1.01 -25.36
N ARG A 299 6.78 0.23 -26.44
CA ARG A 299 5.88 0.22 -27.60
C ARG A 299 4.53 -0.38 -27.22
N THR A 300 4.50 -1.50 -26.51
CA THR A 300 3.25 -2.19 -26.15
C THR A 300 2.37 -1.34 -25.24
N LYS A 301 2.93 -0.68 -24.21
CA LYS A 301 2.19 0.26 -23.34
C LYS A 301 1.59 1.42 -24.14
N LYS A 302 2.35 2.01 -25.07
CA LYS A 302 1.87 3.11 -25.93
C LYS A 302 0.78 2.65 -26.91
N VAL A 303 0.91 1.45 -27.49
CA VAL A 303 -0.12 0.85 -28.36
C VAL A 303 -1.39 0.59 -27.55
N GLN A 304 -1.28 -0.01 -26.38
CA GLN A 304 -2.42 -0.27 -25.48
C GLN A 304 -3.17 1.02 -25.15
N LEU A 305 -2.45 2.04 -24.68
CA LEU A 305 -3.01 3.35 -24.38
C LEU A 305 -3.67 3.98 -25.63
N SER A 306 -3.05 3.85 -26.80
CA SER A 306 -3.63 4.35 -28.06
C SER A 306 -4.95 3.67 -28.41
N LEU A 307 -5.10 2.36 -28.14
CA LEU A 307 -6.32 1.61 -28.38
C LEU A 307 -7.41 1.98 -27.36
N GLU A 308 -7.07 1.98 -26.07
CA GLU A 308 -7.99 2.29 -24.96
C GLU A 308 -8.57 3.71 -25.07
N LEU A 309 -7.76 4.67 -25.52
CA LEU A 309 -8.20 6.06 -25.72
C LEU A 309 -8.87 6.31 -27.10
N SER A 310 -9.13 5.28 -27.89
CA SER A 310 -9.74 5.43 -29.21
C SER A 310 -11.22 5.82 -29.10
N LYS A 311 -11.62 6.86 -29.83
CA LYS A 311 -13.03 7.27 -29.96
C LYS A 311 -13.80 6.50 -31.04
N LYS A 312 -13.13 5.65 -31.84
CA LYS A 312 -13.77 4.92 -32.95
C LYS A 312 -14.54 3.71 -32.42
N LEU A 313 -15.84 3.63 -32.76
CA LEU A 313 -16.74 2.57 -32.29
C LEU A 313 -16.22 1.17 -32.62
N SER A 314 -15.71 0.95 -33.84
CA SER A 314 -15.17 -0.36 -34.24
C SER A 314 -13.98 -0.81 -33.37
N ILE A 315 -13.12 0.13 -32.92
CA ILE A 315 -12.02 -0.18 -32.01
C ILE A 315 -12.55 -0.48 -30.60
N LYS A 316 -13.55 0.27 -30.12
CA LYS A 316 -14.19 -0.03 -28.83
C LYS A 316 -14.85 -1.41 -28.82
N LYS A 317 -15.56 -1.75 -29.91
CA LYS A 317 -16.16 -3.09 -30.11
C LYS A 317 -15.10 -4.18 -30.12
N LEU A 318 -13.99 -3.98 -30.84
CA LEU A 318 -12.84 -4.90 -30.84
C LEU A 318 -12.30 -5.13 -29.42
N LEU A 319 -12.06 -4.05 -28.65
CA LEU A 319 -11.55 -4.17 -27.28
C LEU A 319 -12.49 -4.98 -26.40
N HIS A 320 -13.80 -4.75 -26.52
CA HIS A 320 -14.81 -5.49 -25.77
C HIS A 320 -14.80 -6.98 -26.13
N ILE A 321 -14.88 -7.33 -27.41
CA ILE A 321 -14.87 -8.72 -27.90
C ILE A 321 -13.62 -9.46 -27.43
N LEU A 322 -12.44 -8.88 -27.61
CA LEU A 322 -11.20 -9.55 -27.22
C LEU A 322 -11.04 -9.66 -25.70
N ASN A 323 -11.56 -8.69 -24.91
CA ASN A 323 -11.54 -8.79 -23.46
C ASN A 323 -12.52 -9.87 -22.95
N GLU A 324 -13.68 -10.03 -23.59
CA GLU A 324 -14.61 -11.11 -23.26
C GLU A 324 -14.03 -12.48 -23.59
N LEU A 325 -13.42 -12.63 -24.78
CA LEU A 325 -12.76 -13.88 -25.17
C LEU A 325 -11.67 -14.30 -24.19
N VAL A 326 -10.90 -13.35 -23.65
CA VAL A 326 -9.86 -13.64 -22.64
C VAL A 326 -10.43 -14.24 -21.36
N GLY A 327 -11.62 -13.82 -20.94
CA GLY A 327 -12.27 -14.28 -19.71
C GLY A 327 -13.03 -15.60 -19.86
N ASN A 328 -13.14 -16.14 -21.07
CA ASN A 328 -13.82 -17.40 -21.34
C ASN A 328 -12.82 -18.56 -21.41
N ASP A 329 -13.27 -19.78 -21.13
CA ASP A 329 -12.44 -20.98 -21.27
C ASP A 329 -12.33 -21.40 -22.73
N VAL A 330 -11.52 -20.63 -23.48
CA VAL A 330 -11.25 -20.86 -24.91
C VAL A 330 -9.86 -21.46 -25.09
N ASP A 331 -9.70 -22.24 -26.16
CA ASP A 331 -8.40 -22.74 -26.59
C ASP A 331 -7.41 -21.60 -26.87
N GLU A 332 -6.16 -21.76 -26.42
CA GLU A 332 -5.12 -20.73 -26.50
C GLU A 332 -4.71 -20.43 -27.96
N ALA A 333 -4.65 -21.45 -28.82
CA ALA A 333 -4.32 -21.27 -30.22
C ALA A 333 -5.44 -20.51 -30.95
N PHE A 334 -6.70 -20.82 -30.64
CA PHE A 334 -7.86 -20.07 -31.10
C PHE A 334 -7.81 -18.61 -30.65
N LEU A 335 -7.64 -18.35 -29.35
CA LEU A 335 -7.58 -17.00 -28.80
C LEU A 335 -6.49 -16.17 -29.49
N ARG A 336 -5.30 -16.74 -29.66
CA ARG A 336 -4.18 -16.08 -30.34
C ARG A 336 -4.52 -15.71 -31.79
N ARG A 337 -5.10 -16.66 -32.54
CA ARG A 337 -5.52 -16.41 -33.93
C ARG A 337 -6.57 -15.31 -34.01
N GLU A 338 -7.53 -15.28 -33.10
CA GLU A 338 -8.55 -14.24 -33.03
C GLU A 338 -7.94 -12.88 -32.69
N ILE A 339 -7.02 -12.81 -31.72
CA ILE A 339 -6.29 -11.58 -31.38
C ILE A 339 -5.55 -11.05 -32.61
N GLN A 340 -4.74 -11.87 -33.26
CA GLN A 340 -3.99 -11.45 -34.44
C GLN A 340 -4.93 -10.98 -35.56
N THR A 341 -5.87 -11.83 -35.96
CA THR A 341 -6.71 -11.60 -37.14
C THR A 341 -7.66 -10.41 -36.92
N ARG A 342 -8.39 -10.39 -35.80
CA ARG A 342 -9.38 -9.33 -35.53
C ARG A 342 -8.71 -8.02 -35.18
N ALA A 343 -7.67 -8.00 -34.34
CA ALA A 343 -7.04 -6.76 -33.95
C ALA A 343 -6.36 -6.09 -35.14
N VAL A 344 -5.52 -6.83 -35.87
CA VAL A 344 -4.81 -6.30 -37.04
C VAL A 344 -5.81 -5.92 -38.13
N GLY A 345 -6.75 -6.80 -38.49
CA GLY A 345 -7.74 -6.54 -39.54
C GLY A 345 -8.60 -5.31 -39.25
N THR A 346 -9.15 -5.20 -38.03
CA THR A 346 -9.97 -4.05 -37.63
C THR A 346 -9.16 -2.76 -37.66
N VAL A 347 -7.92 -2.76 -37.17
CA VAL A 347 -7.08 -1.56 -37.15
C VAL A 347 -6.69 -1.13 -38.56
N LEU A 348 -6.30 -2.06 -39.43
CA LEU A 348 -5.99 -1.77 -40.84
C LEU A 348 -7.19 -1.11 -41.54
N GLN A 349 -8.39 -1.68 -41.37
CA GLN A 349 -9.61 -1.14 -41.96
C GLN A 349 -9.97 0.25 -41.41
N VAL A 350 -10.07 0.39 -40.08
CA VAL A 350 -10.50 1.64 -39.42
C VAL A 350 -9.52 2.78 -39.66
N LYS A 351 -8.23 2.47 -39.77
CA LYS A 351 -7.16 3.46 -40.02
C LYS A 351 -6.81 3.61 -41.50
N LYS A 352 -7.44 2.85 -42.40
CA LYS A 352 -7.18 2.84 -43.84
C LYS A 352 -5.69 2.63 -44.16
N ILE A 353 -5.03 1.73 -43.43
CA ILE A 353 -3.61 1.43 -43.63
C ILE A 353 -3.50 0.36 -44.72
N ASN A 354 -2.76 0.66 -45.79
CA ASN A 354 -2.48 -0.32 -46.84
C ASN A 354 -1.33 -1.24 -46.39
N PRO A 355 -1.58 -2.54 -46.12
CA PRO A 355 -0.55 -3.45 -45.63
C PRO A 355 0.53 -3.77 -46.67
N LYS A 356 0.28 -3.52 -47.97
CA LYS A 356 1.30 -3.67 -49.02
C LYS A 356 2.34 -2.56 -48.99
N VAL A 357 1.92 -1.36 -48.59
CA VAL A 357 2.80 -0.18 -48.45
C VAL A 357 3.46 -0.18 -47.07
N HIS A 358 2.73 -0.59 -46.04
CA HIS A 358 3.17 -0.61 -44.65
C HIS A 358 3.37 -2.05 -44.16
N CYS A 359 4.24 -2.82 -44.82
CA CYS A 359 4.44 -4.25 -44.58
C CYS A 359 4.84 -4.60 -43.13
N ASP A 360 5.61 -3.75 -42.47
CA ASP A 360 6.06 -3.98 -41.08
C ASP A 360 4.99 -3.67 -40.03
N PHE A 361 3.97 -2.89 -40.38
CA PHE A 361 2.97 -2.46 -39.41
C PHE A 361 2.11 -3.62 -38.90
N PRO A 362 1.52 -4.49 -39.74
CA PRO A 362 0.78 -5.67 -39.29
C PRO A 362 1.56 -6.52 -38.30
N ARG A 363 2.84 -6.81 -38.61
CA ARG A 363 3.72 -7.61 -37.74
C ARG A 363 4.00 -6.91 -36.41
N SER A 364 4.37 -5.63 -36.46
CA SER A 364 4.73 -4.86 -35.26
C SER A 364 3.53 -4.61 -34.34
N PHE A 365 2.38 -4.26 -34.92
CA PHE A 365 1.14 -4.06 -34.17
C PHE A 365 0.59 -5.38 -33.65
N GLY A 366 0.61 -6.44 -34.46
CA GLY A 366 0.19 -7.79 -34.06
C GLY A 366 0.97 -8.29 -32.83
N ALA A 367 2.30 -8.12 -32.82
CA ALA A 367 3.12 -8.49 -31.67
C ALA A 367 2.81 -7.68 -30.40
N CYS A 368 2.33 -6.43 -30.54
CA CYS A 368 1.86 -5.64 -29.40
C CYS A 368 0.48 -6.12 -28.93
N ALA A 369 -0.42 -6.42 -29.87
CA ALA A 369 -1.74 -6.98 -29.58
C ALA A 369 -1.62 -8.28 -28.79
N GLU A 370 -0.85 -9.25 -29.28
CA GLU A 370 -0.62 -10.52 -28.57
C GLU A 370 -0.12 -10.31 -27.14
N ARG A 371 0.80 -9.38 -26.90
CA ARG A 371 1.29 -9.07 -25.55
C ARG A 371 0.20 -8.48 -24.66
N ILE A 372 -0.60 -7.54 -25.17
CA ILE A 372 -1.66 -6.87 -24.41
C ILE A 372 -2.70 -7.89 -23.94
N TRP A 373 -3.20 -8.72 -24.85
CA TRP A 373 -4.24 -9.69 -24.53
C TRP A 373 -3.68 -10.94 -23.86
N GLY A 374 -2.44 -11.34 -24.17
CA GLY A 374 -1.71 -12.39 -23.47
C GLY A 374 -1.48 -12.06 -22.00
N TYR A 375 -1.16 -10.80 -21.66
CA TYR A 375 -1.07 -10.36 -20.26
C TYR A 375 -2.41 -10.46 -19.53
N LYS A 376 -3.50 -10.04 -20.19
CA LYS A 376 -4.84 -10.16 -19.61
C LYS A 376 -5.25 -11.62 -19.39
N ARG A 377 -4.88 -12.49 -20.34
CA ARG A 377 -5.09 -13.93 -20.25
C ARG A 377 -4.30 -14.56 -19.11
N LEU A 378 -3.02 -14.20 -18.98
CA LEU A 378 -2.19 -14.60 -17.84
C LEU A 378 -2.85 -14.20 -16.52
N TYR A 379 -3.27 -12.95 -16.38
CA TYR A 379 -3.98 -12.50 -15.17
C TYR A 379 -5.24 -13.31 -14.89
N PHE A 380 -6.05 -13.61 -15.90
CA PHE A 380 -7.23 -14.45 -15.74
C PHE A 380 -6.89 -15.86 -15.24
N MET A 381 -5.89 -16.51 -15.84
CA MET A 381 -5.46 -17.86 -15.44
C MET A 381 -4.88 -17.87 -14.00
N VAL A 382 -4.08 -16.86 -13.66
CA VAL A 382 -3.51 -16.71 -12.31
C VAL A 382 -4.61 -16.41 -11.28
N GLU A 383 -5.58 -15.54 -11.60
CA GLU A 383 -6.72 -15.29 -10.70
C GLU A 383 -7.56 -16.54 -10.49
N ARG A 384 -7.76 -17.37 -11.53
CA ARG A 384 -8.46 -18.65 -11.40
C ARG A 384 -7.76 -19.56 -10.39
N LEU A 385 -6.45 -19.75 -10.50
CA LEU A 385 -5.69 -20.56 -9.54
C LEU A 385 -5.70 -19.96 -8.12
N ARG A 386 -5.62 -18.63 -8.00
CA ARG A 386 -5.70 -17.94 -6.69
C ARG A 386 -7.07 -18.12 -6.03
N ALA A 387 -8.12 -18.10 -6.84
CA ALA A 387 -9.50 -18.21 -6.37
C ALA A 387 -9.93 -19.65 -6.06
N THR A 388 -9.28 -20.65 -6.65
CA THR A 388 -9.52 -22.06 -6.30
C THR A 388 -8.92 -22.38 -4.93
N PRO A 389 -9.74 -22.68 -3.92
CA PRO A 389 -9.25 -23.07 -2.60
C PRO A 389 -8.54 -24.43 -2.68
N TYR A 390 -7.55 -24.64 -1.81
CA TYR A 390 -7.03 -25.98 -1.58
C TYR A 390 -8.14 -26.85 -0.96
N ASP A 391 -8.25 -28.09 -1.44
CA ASP A 391 -9.23 -29.08 -0.98
C ASP A 391 -8.48 -30.37 -0.63
N SER A 392 -8.59 -30.81 0.64
CA SER A 392 -7.96 -32.03 1.13
C SER A 392 -8.61 -33.31 0.60
N GLU A 393 -9.85 -33.20 0.11
CA GLU A 393 -10.58 -34.33 -0.48
C GLU A 393 -10.30 -34.47 -1.98
N ASP A 394 -9.59 -33.51 -2.59
CA ASP A 394 -9.16 -33.57 -3.98
C ASP A 394 -7.80 -34.28 -4.11
N PRO A 395 -7.73 -35.45 -4.76
CA PRO A 395 -6.48 -36.19 -4.90
C PRO A 395 -5.40 -35.42 -5.67
N GLU A 396 -5.75 -34.55 -6.61
CA GLU A 396 -4.77 -33.79 -7.38
C GLU A 396 -4.06 -32.74 -6.51
N HIS A 397 -4.80 -32.10 -5.59
CA HIS A 397 -4.25 -31.14 -4.65
C HIS A 397 -3.29 -31.81 -3.66
N GLU A 398 -3.71 -32.95 -3.10
CA GLU A 398 -2.90 -33.73 -2.18
C GLU A 398 -1.62 -34.27 -2.84
N VAL A 399 -1.71 -34.73 -4.10
CA VAL A 399 -0.52 -35.15 -4.87
C VAL A 399 0.48 -34.00 -5.04
N LYS A 400 0.01 -32.78 -5.31
CA LYS A 400 0.87 -31.60 -5.41
C LYS A 400 1.55 -31.27 -4.08
N LEU A 401 0.81 -31.31 -2.98
CA LEU A 401 1.34 -31.02 -1.64
C LEU A 401 2.38 -32.07 -1.20
N LEU A 402 2.12 -33.34 -1.44
CA LEU A 402 3.07 -34.42 -1.15
C LEU A 402 4.30 -34.36 -2.06
N ALA A 403 4.14 -33.97 -3.33
CA ALA A 403 5.26 -33.75 -4.23
C ALA A 403 6.16 -32.61 -3.75
N LEU A 404 5.59 -31.52 -3.22
CA LEU A 404 6.34 -30.41 -2.63
C LEU A 404 7.22 -30.90 -1.47
N TRP A 405 6.66 -31.69 -0.54
CA TRP A 405 7.44 -32.28 0.55
C TRP A 405 8.60 -33.11 0.03
N ARG A 406 8.34 -34.06 -0.88
CA ARG A 406 9.36 -34.96 -1.43
C ARG A 406 10.48 -34.19 -2.12
N LEU A 407 10.15 -33.13 -2.84
CA LEU A 407 11.14 -32.33 -3.58
C LEU A 407 11.99 -31.44 -2.67
N LEU A 408 11.46 -30.97 -1.55
CA LEU A 408 12.21 -30.14 -0.60
C LEU A 408 13.02 -31.00 0.37
N VAL A 409 12.37 -31.95 1.05
CA VAL A 409 12.95 -32.71 2.15
C VAL A 409 13.65 -34.00 1.67
N GLY A 410 13.17 -34.60 0.58
CA GLY A 410 13.69 -35.88 0.08
C GLY A 410 13.14 -37.10 0.83
N ASP A 411 13.70 -38.27 0.55
CA ASP A 411 13.20 -39.56 1.05
C ASP A 411 13.70 -39.90 2.47
N GLU A 412 14.59 -39.07 3.04
CA GLU A 412 15.18 -39.26 4.38
C GLU A 412 14.15 -39.11 5.50
N MET A 413 13.17 -38.21 5.32
CA MET A 413 12.08 -37.98 6.28
C MET A 413 10.73 -38.16 5.59
N LYS A 414 10.09 -39.30 5.84
CA LYS A 414 8.73 -39.56 5.38
C LYS A 414 7.71 -38.89 6.30
N LEU A 415 6.67 -38.33 5.70
CA LEU A 415 5.51 -37.83 6.45
C LEU A 415 4.80 -39.00 7.16
N THR A 416 4.53 -38.82 8.44
CA THR A 416 3.79 -39.77 9.28
C THR A 416 2.28 -39.74 9.01
N GLY A 417 1.79 -38.63 8.48
CA GLY A 417 0.42 -38.44 8.07
C GLY A 417 0.24 -37.14 7.30
N ARG A 418 -0.99 -36.89 6.82
CA ARG A 418 -1.33 -35.63 6.15
C ARG A 418 -1.38 -34.46 7.13
N ILE A 419 -1.88 -34.67 8.34
CA ILE A 419 -1.85 -33.68 9.42
C ILE A 419 -0.74 -34.09 10.39
N THR A 420 0.31 -33.30 10.48
CA THR A 420 1.52 -33.58 11.27
C THR A 420 2.35 -32.32 11.46
N ASP A 421 2.99 -32.19 12.61
CA ASP A 421 3.95 -31.14 12.93
C ASP A 421 5.16 -31.10 11.98
N GLN A 422 5.44 -32.18 11.25
CA GLN A 422 6.52 -32.25 10.26
C GLN A 422 6.41 -31.13 9.20
N TRP A 423 5.21 -30.67 8.85
CA TRP A 423 5.03 -29.57 7.89
C TRP A 423 5.69 -28.25 8.32
N GLN A 424 5.85 -28.04 9.63
CA GLN A 424 6.57 -26.90 10.17
C GLN A 424 8.06 -26.92 9.79
N HIS A 425 8.62 -28.09 9.48
CA HIS A 425 9.99 -28.22 8.99
C HIS A 425 10.21 -27.50 7.65
N ILE A 426 9.22 -27.45 6.75
CA ILE A 426 9.31 -26.63 5.54
C ILE A 426 8.65 -25.26 5.68
N GLY A 427 8.35 -24.87 6.92
CA GLY A 427 7.89 -23.53 7.28
C GLY A 427 6.41 -23.28 7.01
N PHE A 428 5.54 -24.28 7.09
CA PHE A 428 4.08 -24.07 7.20
C PHE A 428 3.67 -23.71 8.63
N GLN A 429 2.48 -23.11 8.81
CA GLN A 429 1.94 -22.75 10.10
C GLN A 429 1.12 -23.91 10.68
N GLY A 430 1.58 -24.48 11.79
CA GLY A 430 0.89 -25.60 12.45
C GLY A 430 0.99 -26.90 11.65
N ASP A 431 0.09 -27.83 11.96
CA ASP A 431 0.20 -29.23 11.52
C ASP A 431 -0.52 -29.51 10.20
N ASP A 432 -1.26 -28.52 9.67
CA ASP A 432 -2.02 -28.62 8.42
C ASP A 432 -1.77 -27.42 7.48
N PRO A 433 -0.99 -27.63 6.39
CA PRO A 433 -0.76 -26.64 5.33
C PRO A 433 -2.00 -26.02 4.70
N MET A 434 -3.16 -26.70 4.74
CA MET A 434 -4.40 -26.17 4.16
C MET A 434 -4.74 -24.78 4.69
N THR A 435 -4.45 -24.52 5.96
CA THR A 435 -4.78 -23.24 6.63
C THR A 435 -3.96 -22.06 6.11
N ASP A 436 -2.80 -22.30 5.52
CA ASP A 436 -1.91 -21.26 4.98
C ASP A 436 -2.31 -20.82 3.58
N PHE A 437 -2.96 -21.69 2.81
CA PHE A 437 -3.39 -21.39 1.44
C PHE A 437 -4.66 -20.54 1.35
N ARG A 438 -5.28 -20.15 2.47
CA ARG A 438 -6.56 -19.40 2.50
C ARG A 438 -6.57 -18.15 1.60
N GLY A 439 -5.48 -17.39 1.58
CA GLY A 439 -5.40 -16.15 0.79
C GLY A 439 -5.12 -16.37 -0.69
N MET A 440 -4.19 -17.28 -0.99
CA MET A 440 -3.62 -17.48 -2.33
C MET A 440 -4.09 -18.75 -3.04
N GLY A 441 -4.94 -19.57 -2.41
CA GLY A 441 -5.48 -20.79 -2.99
C GLY A 441 -4.40 -21.74 -3.52
N LEU A 442 -4.72 -22.45 -4.59
CA LEU A 442 -3.79 -23.32 -5.29
C LEU A 442 -2.59 -22.58 -5.89
N LEU A 443 -2.73 -21.29 -6.21
CA LEU A 443 -1.61 -20.51 -6.74
C LEU A 443 -0.42 -20.50 -5.76
N GLY A 444 -0.67 -20.44 -4.45
CA GLY A 444 0.37 -20.50 -3.42
C GLY A 444 1.13 -21.83 -3.45
N LEU A 445 0.39 -22.95 -3.52
CA LEU A 445 0.97 -24.28 -3.62
C LEU A 445 1.73 -24.49 -4.94
N ASP A 446 1.11 -24.12 -6.07
CA ASP A 446 1.69 -24.28 -7.40
C ASP A 446 2.98 -23.46 -7.55
N ASN A 447 3.07 -22.25 -6.97
CA ASN A 447 4.29 -21.46 -6.95
C ASN A 447 5.43 -22.13 -6.17
N LEU A 448 5.15 -22.60 -4.94
CA LEU A 448 6.14 -23.33 -4.12
C LEU A 448 6.61 -24.60 -4.83
N LEU A 449 5.66 -25.36 -5.40
CA LEU A 449 5.94 -26.59 -6.12
C LEU A 449 6.75 -26.33 -7.39
N TYR A 450 6.40 -25.29 -8.17
CA TYR A 450 7.14 -24.93 -9.37
C TYR A 450 8.59 -24.57 -9.05
N LEU A 451 8.84 -23.82 -7.97
CA LEU A 451 10.19 -23.52 -7.49
C LEU A 451 10.95 -24.80 -7.14
N ALA A 452 10.32 -25.71 -6.38
CA ALA A 452 10.93 -26.96 -5.95
C ALA A 452 11.18 -27.95 -7.12
N GLN A 453 10.35 -27.93 -8.16
CA GLN A 453 10.47 -28.77 -9.35
C GLN A 453 11.52 -28.26 -10.33
N ASN A 454 11.48 -26.96 -10.66
CA ASN A 454 12.26 -26.38 -11.74
C ASN A 454 13.60 -25.79 -11.29
N TYR A 455 13.72 -25.42 -10.02
CA TYR A 455 14.93 -24.85 -9.42
C TYR A 455 15.26 -25.57 -8.12
N ASN A 456 15.25 -26.90 -8.15
CA ASN A 456 15.30 -27.74 -6.95
C ASN A 456 16.51 -27.43 -6.03
N GLY A 457 17.72 -27.31 -6.60
CA GLY A 457 18.92 -26.96 -5.83
C GLY A 457 18.78 -25.61 -5.13
N THR A 458 18.25 -24.60 -5.83
CA THR A 458 17.93 -23.30 -5.24
C THR A 458 16.85 -23.42 -4.16
N ALA A 459 15.77 -24.15 -4.39
CA ALA A 459 14.70 -24.33 -3.43
C ALA A 459 15.20 -24.96 -2.12
N ARG A 460 16.06 -25.98 -2.22
CA ARG A 460 16.70 -26.63 -1.06
C ARG A 460 17.69 -25.72 -0.36
N HIS A 461 18.46 -24.95 -1.10
CA HIS A 461 19.36 -23.94 -0.55
C HIS A 461 18.61 -22.85 0.22
N LEU A 462 17.52 -22.32 -0.36
CA LEU A 462 16.63 -21.37 0.29
C LEU A 462 15.99 -21.97 1.56
N LEU A 463 15.54 -23.22 1.52
CA LEU A 463 15.02 -23.91 2.70
C LEU A 463 16.10 -24.06 3.79
N SER A 464 17.32 -24.45 3.42
CA SER A 464 18.45 -24.55 4.36
C SER A 464 18.76 -23.21 5.02
N HIS A 465 18.82 -22.12 4.25
CA HIS A 465 18.99 -20.76 4.77
C HIS A 465 17.85 -20.31 5.67
N SER A 466 16.61 -20.70 5.34
CA SER A 466 15.45 -20.38 6.17
C SER A 466 15.53 -20.96 7.59
N HIS A 467 16.35 -22.01 7.80
CA HIS A 467 16.62 -22.60 9.12
C HIS A 467 17.74 -21.91 9.91
N HIS A 468 18.32 -20.81 9.41
CA HIS A 468 19.38 -20.11 10.13
C HIS A 468 18.94 -19.68 11.54
N PRO A 469 19.72 -19.93 12.60
CA PRO A 469 19.26 -19.77 13.99
C PRO A 469 18.88 -18.32 14.36
N THR A 470 19.53 -17.33 13.74
CA THR A 470 19.29 -15.89 14.02
C THR A 470 18.62 -15.13 12.88
N HIS A 471 18.67 -15.66 11.66
CA HIS A 471 18.20 -14.96 10.45
C HIS A 471 17.24 -15.83 9.63
N GLY A 472 16.75 -16.92 10.22
CA GLY A 472 15.81 -17.82 9.59
C GLY A 472 14.45 -17.18 9.37
N TYR A 473 13.68 -17.79 8.49
CA TYR A 473 12.30 -17.42 8.23
C TYR A 473 11.49 -18.67 7.90
N PHE A 474 10.17 -18.57 7.93
CA PHE A 474 9.29 -19.70 7.60
C PHE A 474 9.18 -19.84 6.08
N PHE A 475 9.91 -20.78 5.49
CA PHE A 475 10.04 -20.93 4.02
C PHE A 475 8.69 -20.91 3.29
N ALA A 476 7.73 -21.78 3.67
CA ALA A 476 6.44 -21.83 3.00
C ALA A 476 5.60 -20.55 3.22
N ILE A 477 5.54 -20.01 4.45
CA ILE A 477 4.81 -18.76 4.72
C ILE A 477 5.35 -17.59 3.90
N VAL A 478 6.68 -17.42 3.88
CA VAL A 478 7.34 -16.39 3.07
C VAL A 478 7.05 -16.59 1.59
N GLY A 479 7.13 -17.83 1.11
CA GLY A 479 6.81 -18.16 -0.27
C GLY A 479 5.36 -17.86 -0.66
N ILE A 480 4.38 -18.13 0.22
CA ILE A 480 2.97 -17.81 -0.03
C ILE A 480 2.74 -16.30 0.02
N ASN A 481 3.41 -15.60 0.92
CA ASN A 481 3.33 -14.16 1.00
C ASN A 481 3.94 -13.48 -0.25
N LEU A 482 5.07 -13.96 -0.76
CA LEU A 482 5.65 -13.50 -2.03
C LEU A 482 4.79 -13.84 -3.24
N THR A 483 4.03 -14.94 -3.19
CA THR A 483 2.97 -15.23 -4.17
C THR A 483 1.93 -14.11 -4.20
N SER A 484 1.52 -13.63 -3.03
CA SER A 484 0.59 -12.50 -2.91
C SER A 484 1.17 -11.22 -3.51
N MET A 485 2.42 -10.89 -3.20
CA MET A 485 3.13 -9.75 -3.79
C MET A 485 3.18 -9.86 -5.33
N ALA A 486 3.62 -11.00 -5.86
CA ALA A 486 3.70 -11.24 -7.31
C ALA A 486 2.33 -11.07 -7.99
N TYR A 487 1.27 -11.61 -7.38
CA TYR A 487 -0.10 -11.47 -7.85
C TYR A 487 -0.55 -10.01 -7.85
N HIS A 488 -0.28 -9.24 -6.80
CA HIS A 488 -0.65 -7.82 -6.74
C HIS A 488 0.08 -6.99 -7.80
N LEU A 489 1.36 -7.26 -8.06
CA LEU A 489 2.13 -6.62 -9.13
C LEU A 489 1.54 -6.95 -10.52
N LEU A 490 1.04 -8.17 -10.73
CA LEU A 490 0.33 -8.56 -11.95
C LEU A 490 -1.04 -7.84 -12.07
N LYS A 491 -1.86 -7.89 -11.02
CA LYS A 491 -3.22 -7.32 -11.00
C LYS A 491 -3.24 -5.81 -11.23
N SER A 492 -2.37 -5.08 -10.52
CA SER A 492 -2.24 -3.62 -10.60
C SER A 492 -1.66 -3.13 -11.93
N GLY A 493 -1.00 -4.02 -12.68
CA GLY A 493 -0.34 -3.70 -13.93
C GLY A 493 1.10 -3.19 -13.79
N PHE A 494 1.66 -3.15 -12.57
CA PHE A 494 3.06 -2.76 -12.36
C PHE A 494 4.03 -3.74 -13.04
N ALA A 495 3.70 -5.04 -13.06
CA ALA A 495 4.52 -6.06 -13.72
C ALA A 495 4.42 -6.05 -15.26
N ARG A 496 3.60 -5.18 -15.89
CA ARG A 496 3.48 -5.11 -17.36
C ARG A 496 4.82 -4.93 -18.06
N THR A 497 5.75 -4.17 -17.46
CA THR A 497 7.08 -3.98 -18.03
C THR A 497 7.80 -5.31 -18.23
N HIS A 498 7.87 -6.11 -17.15
CA HIS A 498 8.48 -7.44 -17.17
C HIS A 498 7.81 -8.34 -18.22
N PHE A 499 6.49 -8.50 -18.16
CA PHE A 499 5.77 -9.44 -19.03
C PHE A 499 5.73 -8.99 -20.50
N TYR A 500 5.72 -7.69 -20.80
CA TYR A 500 5.82 -7.20 -22.18
C TYR A 500 7.23 -7.33 -22.77
N ASN A 501 8.26 -7.36 -21.92
CA ASN A 501 9.64 -7.63 -22.31
C ASN A 501 9.98 -9.12 -22.35
N HIS A 502 9.05 -10.00 -21.95
CA HIS A 502 9.27 -11.44 -22.00
C HIS A 502 9.66 -11.89 -23.43
N PRO A 503 10.68 -12.74 -23.58
CA PRO A 503 11.20 -13.13 -24.89
C PRO A 503 10.19 -13.95 -25.69
N GLN A 504 9.43 -14.81 -25.01
CA GLN A 504 8.33 -15.55 -25.62
C GLN A 504 7.11 -14.64 -25.78
N GLN A 505 6.45 -14.73 -26.94
CA GLN A 505 5.23 -13.98 -27.22
C GLN A 505 4.02 -14.51 -26.43
N HIS A 506 4.01 -15.81 -26.14
CA HIS A 506 2.96 -16.48 -25.40
C HIS A 506 3.30 -16.47 -23.91
N LEU A 507 2.39 -15.92 -23.11
CA LEU A 507 2.50 -15.90 -21.65
C LEU A 507 1.63 -17.00 -21.08
N THR A 508 2.22 -17.87 -20.27
CA THR A 508 1.55 -18.99 -19.57
C THR A 508 1.67 -18.80 -18.06
N VAL A 509 0.96 -19.60 -17.28
CA VAL A 509 1.11 -19.58 -15.81
C VAL A 509 2.58 -19.84 -15.41
N ASP A 510 3.32 -20.68 -16.13
CA ASP A 510 4.75 -20.87 -15.93
C ASP A 510 5.55 -19.58 -16.01
N THR A 511 5.19 -18.65 -16.90
CA THR A 511 5.87 -17.33 -16.96
C THR A 511 5.64 -16.51 -15.68
N PHE A 512 4.48 -16.68 -15.03
CA PHE A 512 4.22 -16.09 -13.70
C PHE A 512 4.99 -16.84 -12.60
N HIS A 513 5.05 -18.17 -12.64
CA HIS A 513 5.84 -18.95 -11.69
C HIS A 513 7.34 -18.61 -11.77
N GLN A 514 7.88 -18.36 -12.97
CA GLN A 514 9.26 -17.89 -13.15
C GLN A 514 9.49 -16.51 -12.55
N PHE A 515 8.52 -15.59 -12.71
CA PHE A 515 8.56 -14.28 -12.06
C PHE A 515 8.54 -14.43 -10.52
N TYR A 516 7.70 -15.32 -9.99
CA TYR A 516 7.67 -15.66 -8.57
C TYR A 516 9.00 -16.23 -8.08
N CYS A 517 9.61 -17.18 -8.81
CA CYS A 517 10.89 -17.78 -8.43
C CYS A 517 12.00 -16.73 -8.34
N TYR A 518 12.05 -15.79 -9.29
CA TYR A 518 12.96 -14.64 -9.22
C TYR A 518 12.74 -13.81 -7.96
N LEU A 519 11.49 -13.48 -7.63
CA LEU A 519 11.18 -12.69 -6.44
C LEU A 519 11.59 -13.42 -5.16
N PHE A 520 11.39 -14.74 -5.08
CA PHE A 520 11.79 -15.52 -3.90
C PHE A 520 13.32 -15.52 -3.76
N TYR A 521 14.04 -15.85 -4.83
CA TYR A 521 15.50 -15.86 -4.81
C TYR A 521 16.09 -14.49 -4.43
N GLU A 522 15.59 -13.41 -5.03
CA GLU A 522 16.07 -12.06 -4.71
C GLU A 522 15.64 -11.60 -3.30
N PHE A 523 14.48 -12.05 -2.83
CA PHE A 523 14.03 -11.75 -1.47
C PHE A 523 14.94 -12.40 -0.43
N ASP A 524 15.31 -13.68 -0.60
CA ASP A 524 16.24 -14.36 0.31
C ASP A 524 17.60 -13.62 0.36
N ARG A 525 18.14 -13.26 -0.80
CA ARG A 525 19.40 -12.51 -0.85
C ARG A 525 19.28 -11.16 -0.12
N TYR A 526 18.19 -10.43 -0.37
CA TYR A 526 17.92 -9.15 0.30
C TYR A 526 17.66 -9.29 1.81
N TRP A 527 16.99 -10.35 2.22
CA TRP A 527 16.72 -10.69 3.61
C TRP A 527 18.04 -10.91 4.36
N VAL A 528 18.95 -11.71 3.81
CA VAL A 528 20.27 -11.94 4.38
C VAL A 528 21.09 -10.64 4.45
N GLU A 529 21.07 -9.82 3.40
CA GLU A 529 21.74 -8.51 3.37
C GLU A 529 21.24 -7.57 4.48
N CYS A 530 19.95 -7.63 4.82
CA CYS A 530 19.34 -6.79 5.85
C CYS A 530 19.71 -7.21 7.29
N LYS A 531 20.24 -8.43 7.50
CA LYS A 531 20.60 -8.98 8.82
C LYS A 531 19.48 -8.78 9.87
N PRO A 532 18.28 -9.32 9.63
CA PRO A 532 17.12 -9.15 10.52
C PRO A 532 17.45 -9.66 11.92
N LYS A 533 16.95 -8.97 12.93
CA LYS A 533 17.14 -9.35 14.34
C LYS A 533 16.20 -10.49 14.72
N SER A 534 15.02 -10.54 14.08
CA SER A 534 14.07 -11.63 14.23
C SER A 534 13.08 -11.67 13.06
N ILE A 535 12.25 -12.72 13.02
CA ILE A 535 11.16 -12.84 12.04
C ILE A 535 10.14 -11.68 12.10
N MET A 536 10.08 -10.94 13.21
CA MET A 536 9.19 -9.77 13.35
C MET A 536 9.54 -8.64 12.37
N ASP A 537 10.78 -8.62 11.84
CA ASP A 537 11.22 -7.64 10.84
C ASP A 537 10.66 -7.93 9.43
N PHE A 538 10.00 -9.08 9.24
CA PHE A 538 9.51 -9.57 7.95
C PHE A 538 8.70 -8.53 7.16
N ASN A 539 7.63 -7.99 7.75
CA ASN A 539 6.75 -7.07 7.04
C ASN A 539 7.47 -5.79 6.59
N CYS A 540 8.41 -5.29 7.39
CA CYS A 540 9.19 -4.10 7.05
C CYS A 540 10.17 -4.38 5.90
N ILE A 541 10.91 -5.49 5.99
CA ILE A 541 11.89 -5.89 4.97
C ILE A 541 11.18 -6.21 3.65
N GLN A 542 10.06 -6.93 3.72
CA GLN A 542 9.23 -7.24 2.55
C GLN A 542 8.73 -5.97 1.85
N ARG A 543 8.23 -4.97 2.59
CA ARG A 543 7.76 -3.71 1.99
C ARG A 543 8.88 -2.99 1.25
N ARG A 544 10.06 -2.89 1.86
CA ARG A 544 11.25 -2.29 1.23
C ARG A 544 11.70 -3.07 -0.01
N PHE A 545 11.64 -4.40 0.06
CA PHE A 545 11.91 -5.25 -1.09
C PHE A 545 10.92 -4.98 -2.23
N GLU A 546 9.62 -4.90 -1.94
CA GLU A 546 8.59 -4.57 -2.93
C GLU A 546 8.83 -3.19 -3.57
N GLU A 547 9.18 -2.17 -2.79
CA GLU A 547 9.54 -0.85 -3.32
C GLU A 547 10.74 -0.91 -4.28
N ASN A 548 11.75 -1.73 -3.96
CA ASN A 548 12.91 -1.93 -4.84
C ASN A 548 12.50 -2.60 -6.14
N ILE A 549 11.65 -3.63 -6.08
CA ILE A 549 11.08 -4.30 -7.26
C ILE A 549 10.25 -3.33 -8.11
N LEU A 550 9.44 -2.46 -7.49
CA LEU A 550 8.66 -1.43 -8.18
C LEU A 550 9.56 -0.41 -8.90
N LYS A 551 10.64 0.03 -8.26
CA LYS A 551 11.65 0.92 -8.89
C LYS A 551 12.29 0.25 -10.11
N LEU A 552 12.64 -1.03 -10.01
CA LEU A 552 13.17 -1.80 -11.14
C LEU A 552 12.14 -1.90 -12.28
N LEU A 553 10.89 -2.24 -11.97
CA LEU A 553 9.79 -2.33 -12.94
C LEU A 553 9.43 -1.01 -13.63
N ALA A 554 9.80 0.13 -13.04
CA ALA A 554 9.63 1.46 -13.64
C ALA A 554 10.58 1.70 -14.83
N HIS A 555 11.71 0.98 -14.91
CA HIS A 555 12.61 1.05 -16.04
C HIS A 555 12.06 0.28 -17.25
N ASP A 556 11.88 0.96 -18.38
CA ASP A 556 11.21 0.41 -19.57
C ASP A 556 11.83 -0.88 -20.13
N GLY A 557 13.13 -1.11 -19.92
CA GLY A 557 13.85 -2.33 -20.34
C GLY A 557 13.83 -3.46 -19.31
N CYS A 558 13.16 -3.28 -18.17
CA CYS A 558 13.17 -4.26 -17.09
C CYS A 558 12.59 -5.60 -17.55
N TYR A 559 13.37 -6.66 -17.33
CA TYR A 559 12.98 -8.05 -17.46
C TYR A 559 13.73 -8.82 -16.39
N PHE A 560 12.99 -9.57 -15.57
CA PHE A 560 13.55 -10.31 -14.46
C PHE A 560 13.80 -11.75 -14.90
N LYS A 561 14.95 -12.30 -14.55
CA LYS A 561 15.32 -13.67 -14.90
C LYS A 561 16.20 -14.23 -13.81
N MET A 562 15.91 -15.46 -13.39
CA MET A 562 16.82 -16.29 -12.60
C MET A 562 18.08 -16.57 -13.44
N ASN A 563 19.19 -15.88 -13.15
CA ASN A 563 20.49 -16.20 -13.72
C ASN A 563 21.27 -17.02 -12.70
N LEU A 564 20.92 -18.29 -12.56
CA LEU A 564 21.71 -19.21 -11.76
C LEU A 564 22.92 -19.63 -12.59
N SER A 565 24.13 -19.40 -12.09
CA SER A 565 25.28 -20.18 -12.53
C SER A 565 24.93 -21.64 -12.25
N VAL A 566 25.07 -22.49 -13.28
CA VAL A 566 25.03 -23.94 -13.10
C VAL A 566 26.22 -24.27 -12.22
N GLU A 567 26.03 -24.30 -10.91
CA GLU A 567 26.90 -25.03 -10.01
C GLU A 567 26.35 -26.46 -10.00
N ASP A 568 27.09 -27.25 -10.79
CA ASP A 568 27.04 -28.68 -11.10
C ASP A 568 26.07 -29.60 -10.33
N ILE A 569 25.28 -30.31 -11.15
CA ILE A 569 24.88 -31.74 -11.15
C ILE A 569 25.03 -32.51 -9.83
#